data_AF-A0ABD1BHY2-F1
#
_entry.id   AF-A0ABD1BHY2-F1
#
_cell.length_a   1.000
_cell.length_b   1.000
_cell.length_c   1.000
_cell.angle_alpha   90.00
_cell.angle_beta   90.00
_cell.angle_gamma   90.00
#
_symmetry.space_group_name_H-M   'P 1'
#
loop_
_entity.id
_entity.type
_entity.pdbx_description
1 polymer ?
#
loop_
_entity_poly.entity_id
_entity_poly.type
_entity_poly.pdbx_seq_one_letter_code
_entity_poly.pdbx_strand_id
1 'polypeptide(L)'
;MAMEGLGQSSEEKVSDMMQFIGDFMSDSVKDRSSAEHAFNLVKQNCHEDLASNLCLFQESPKEKKRAMAAVLLRKLLTGNFLQQLSPNLKSNVTTKLLLRLNEEEQKDIRMKLCLVVFAVASVYLPEWPEFWPFFCRSSDSTENRHLESALLILVKLSPETMMLNMQCIQLLFSNSLC
;
A
#
# COMPACT_ATOMS: atom_id res chain seq x y z
N MET A 1 -22.18 -33.40 19.29
CA MET A 1 -22.50 -32.59 18.10
C MET A 1 -23.05 -31.28 18.60
N ALA A 2 -22.55 -30.08 18.32
CA ALA A 2 -21.56 -29.51 17.40
C ALA A 2 -21.53 -28.01 17.83
N MET A 3 -20.50 -27.16 17.76
CA MET A 3 -19.13 -27.18 17.29
C MET A 3 -18.35 -26.17 18.14
N GLU A 4 -17.05 -26.41 18.26
CA GLU A 4 -16.05 -25.53 18.84
C GLU A 4 -15.98 -24.21 18.08
N GLY A 5 -16.47 -23.13 18.71
CA GLY A 5 -16.13 -21.76 18.35
C GLY A 5 -14.89 -21.34 19.12
N LEU A 6 -13.72 -21.86 18.75
CA LEU A 6 -12.44 -21.32 19.23
C LEU A 6 -12.02 -20.21 18.26
N GLY A 7 -12.28 -18.98 18.68
CA GLY A 7 -11.65 -17.81 18.09
C GLY A 7 -10.14 -17.99 18.13
N GLN A 8 -9.54 -18.23 16.96
CA GLN A 8 -8.10 -18.23 16.80
C GLN A 8 -7.54 -16.92 17.34
N SER A 9 -6.60 -17.02 18.29
CA SER A 9 -5.94 -15.89 18.93
C SER A 9 -5.35 -14.97 17.88
N SER A 10 -5.47 -13.65 18.08
CA SER A 10 -4.87 -12.63 17.21
C SER A 10 -3.36 -12.83 17.00
N GLU A 11 -2.67 -13.46 17.95
CA GLU A 11 -1.24 -13.78 17.84
C GLU A 11 -0.95 -14.95 16.90
N GLU A 12 -1.83 -15.96 16.86
CA GLU A 12 -1.69 -17.13 15.98
C GLU A 12 -1.92 -16.73 14.51
N LYS A 13 -2.94 -15.90 14.26
CA LYS A 13 -3.20 -15.32 12.93
C LYS A 13 -2.02 -14.47 12.42
N VAL A 14 -1.36 -13.73 13.32
CA VAL A 14 -0.18 -12.93 12.98
C VAL A 14 1.01 -13.85 12.68
N SER A 15 1.22 -14.92 13.45
CA SER A 15 2.29 -15.89 13.24
C SER A 15 2.17 -16.64 11.90
N ASP A 16 0.98 -17.16 11.58
CA ASP A 16 0.71 -17.88 10.32
C ASP A 16 0.96 -17.00 9.10
N MET A 17 0.61 -15.72 9.23
CA MET A 17 0.81 -14.76 8.16
C MET A 17 2.25 -14.19 8.11
N MET A 18 3.02 -14.24 9.21
CA MET A 18 4.47 -14.02 9.15
C MET A 18 5.18 -15.16 8.44
N GLN A 19 4.74 -16.41 8.66
CA GLN A 19 5.23 -17.57 7.92
C GLN A 19 4.92 -17.44 6.43
N PHE A 20 3.71 -17.01 6.10
CA PHE A 20 3.27 -16.73 4.74
C PHE A 20 4.13 -15.69 3.99
N ILE A 21 4.54 -14.60 4.67
CA ILE A 21 5.50 -13.64 4.10
C ILE A 21 6.88 -14.29 3.95
N GLY A 22 7.30 -15.13 4.89
CA GLY A 22 8.52 -15.94 4.79
C GLY A 22 8.54 -16.81 3.54
N ASP A 23 7.45 -17.51 3.25
CA ASP A 23 7.31 -18.41 2.10
C ASP A 23 7.33 -17.65 0.76
N PHE A 24 6.75 -16.44 0.72
CA PHE A 24 6.87 -15.53 -0.43
C PHE A 24 8.30 -15.06 -0.71
N MET A 25 9.12 -15.03 0.33
CA MET A 25 10.53 -14.60 0.28
C MET A 25 11.49 -15.79 0.16
N SER A 26 10.98 -17.01 0.02
CA SER A 26 11.76 -18.24 -0.15
C SER A 26 12.46 -18.29 -1.52
N ASP A 27 13.69 -18.82 -1.54
CA ASP A 27 14.42 -19.09 -2.80
C ASP A 27 13.78 -20.25 -3.58
N SER A 28 12.97 -21.08 -2.92
CA SER A 28 12.21 -22.17 -3.55
C SER A 28 11.05 -21.62 -4.38
N VAL A 29 11.07 -21.94 -5.68
CA VAL A 29 9.95 -21.64 -6.59
C VAL A 29 8.65 -22.30 -6.11
N LYS A 30 8.75 -23.50 -5.50
CA LYS A 30 7.60 -24.24 -4.99
C LYS A 30 6.95 -23.50 -3.81
N ASP A 31 7.76 -22.97 -2.91
CA ASP A 31 7.28 -22.24 -1.73
C ASP A 31 6.63 -20.92 -2.16
N ARG A 32 7.24 -20.19 -3.11
CA ARG A 32 6.65 -18.97 -3.70
C ARG A 32 5.32 -19.24 -4.39
N SER A 33 5.21 -20.35 -5.14
CA SER A 33 3.95 -20.74 -5.80
C SER A 33 2.87 -21.12 -4.77
N SER A 34 3.25 -21.87 -3.74
CA SER A 34 2.35 -22.22 -2.62
C SER A 34 1.86 -20.97 -1.89
N ALA A 35 2.77 -20.03 -1.60
CA ALA A 35 2.44 -18.76 -0.96
C ALA A 35 1.52 -17.91 -1.84
N GLU A 36 1.76 -17.84 -3.16
CA GLU A 36 0.85 -17.14 -4.10
C GLU A 36 -0.54 -17.78 -4.15
N HIS A 37 -0.63 -19.11 -4.10
CA HIS A 37 -1.92 -19.78 -4.04
C HIS A 37 -2.67 -19.43 -2.76
N ALA A 38 -2.00 -19.52 -1.61
CA ALA A 38 -2.57 -19.13 -0.33
C ALA A 38 -2.94 -17.64 -0.29
N PHE A 39 -2.16 -16.75 -0.93
CA PHE A 39 -2.50 -15.33 -1.07
C PHE A 39 -3.84 -15.15 -1.74
N ASN A 40 -4.02 -15.82 -2.88
CA ASN A 40 -5.23 -15.68 -3.67
C ASN A 40 -6.45 -16.24 -2.91
N LEU A 41 -6.27 -17.30 -2.13
CA LEU A 41 -7.33 -17.86 -1.29
C LEU A 41 -7.73 -16.90 -0.16
N VAL A 42 -6.77 -16.34 0.58
CA VAL A 42 -7.05 -15.38 1.65
C VAL A 42 -7.62 -14.08 1.08
N LYS A 43 -7.09 -13.61 -0.05
CA LYS A 43 -7.60 -12.44 -0.78
C LYS A 43 -9.07 -12.63 -1.18
N GLN A 44 -9.51 -13.83 -1.53
CA GLN A 44 -10.91 -14.07 -1.88
C GLN A 44 -11.82 -14.16 -0.66
N ASN A 45 -11.38 -14.82 0.41
CA ASN A 45 -12.24 -15.13 1.55
C ASN A 45 -12.17 -14.11 2.70
N CYS A 46 -11.02 -13.46 2.90
CA CYS A 46 -10.71 -12.62 4.07
C CYS A 46 -9.92 -11.36 3.68
N HIS A 47 -10.33 -10.64 2.63
CA HIS A 47 -9.58 -9.47 2.12
C HIS A 47 -9.42 -8.33 3.12
N GLU A 48 -10.38 -8.10 4.02
CA GLU A 48 -10.31 -7.04 5.02
C GLU A 48 -9.23 -7.31 6.07
N ASP A 49 -9.22 -8.54 6.60
CA ASP A 49 -8.18 -9.00 7.52
C ASP A 49 -6.81 -8.90 6.87
N LEU A 50 -6.69 -9.36 5.61
CA LEU A 50 -5.46 -9.28 4.84
C LEU A 50 -4.98 -7.83 4.66
N ALA A 51 -5.87 -6.90 4.31
CA ALA A 51 -5.53 -5.48 4.17
C ALA A 51 -5.01 -4.88 5.48
N SER A 52 -5.75 -5.09 6.58
CA SER A 52 -5.39 -4.59 7.91
C SER A 52 -4.01 -5.06 8.34
N ASN A 53 -3.77 -6.35 8.14
CA ASN A 53 -2.53 -7.01 8.49
C ASN A 53 -1.32 -6.56 7.67
N LEU A 54 -1.49 -6.42 6.35
CA LEU A 54 -0.42 -5.90 5.50
C LEU A 54 -0.07 -4.45 5.85
N CYS A 55 -1.05 -3.64 6.29
CA CYS A 55 -0.78 -2.32 6.84
C CYS A 55 0.03 -2.38 8.15
N LEU A 56 -0.26 -3.31 9.06
CA LEU A 56 0.56 -3.52 10.26
C LEU A 56 2.00 -3.92 9.91
N PHE A 57 2.18 -4.68 8.84
CA PHE A 57 3.51 -5.10 8.40
C PHE A 57 4.35 -4.00 7.77
N GLN A 58 3.73 -2.94 7.24
CA GLN A 58 4.44 -1.71 6.87
C GLN A 58 5.11 -1.03 8.05
N GLU A 59 4.69 -1.32 9.29
CA GLU A 59 5.25 -0.73 10.51
C GLU A 59 6.43 -1.55 11.06
N SER A 60 6.81 -2.65 10.39
CA SER A 60 7.86 -3.54 10.87
C SER A 60 9.25 -2.90 10.78
N PRO A 61 10.13 -3.11 11.77
CA PRO A 61 11.54 -2.69 11.66
C PRO A 61 12.28 -3.44 10.54
N LYS A 62 11.78 -4.60 10.08
CA LYS A 62 12.41 -5.41 9.05
C LYS A 62 12.04 -4.89 7.66
N GLU A 63 13.01 -4.32 6.95
CA GLU A 63 12.87 -3.79 5.59
C GLU A 63 12.24 -4.78 4.61
N LYS A 64 12.70 -6.03 4.61
CA LYS A 64 12.15 -7.10 3.75
C LYS A 64 10.65 -7.29 3.95
N LYS A 65 10.18 -7.20 5.20
CA LYS A 65 8.77 -7.36 5.54
C LYS A 65 7.94 -6.19 5.03
N ARG A 66 8.42 -4.95 5.21
CA ARG A 66 7.77 -3.74 4.64
C ARG A 66 7.72 -3.80 3.11
N ALA A 67 8.83 -4.15 2.47
CA ALA A 67 8.93 -4.29 1.02
C ALA A 67 7.93 -5.31 0.47
N MET A 68 7.85 -6.50 1.09
CA MET A 68 6.90 -7.54 0.66
C MET A 68 5.46 -7.11 0.92
N ALA A 69 5.18 -6.53 2.08
CA ALA A 69 3.84 -6.02 2.38
C ALA A 69 3.40 -4.95 1.37
N ALA A 70 4.30 -4.14 0.83
CA ALA A 70 3.95 -3.12 -0.16
C ALA A 70 3.59 -3.78 -1.50
N VAL A 71 4.33 -4.81 -1.90
CA VAL A 71 4.02 -5.61 -3.10
C VAL A 71 2.65 -6.29 -2.97
N LEU A 72 2.38 -6.92 -1.83
CA LEU A 72 1.12 -7.62 -1.58
C LEU A 72 -0.06 -6.64 -1.45
N LEU A 73 0.13 -5.47 -0.81
CA LEU A 73 -0.88 -4.40 -0.78
C LEU A 73 -1.22 -3.94 -2.19
N ARG A 74 -0.22 -3.73 -3.05
CA ARG A 74 -0.50 -3.40 -4.45
C ARG A 74 -1.35 -4.48 -5.11
N LYS A 75 -0.97 -5.76 -4.97
CA LYS A 75 -1.72 -6.89 -5.53
C LYS A 75 -3.15 -6.98 -4.99
N LEU A 76 -3.37 -6.63 -3.72
CA LEU A 76 -4.67 -6.66 -3.08
C LEU A 76 -5.55 -5.49 -3.55
N LEU A 77 -5.02 -4.26 -3.46
CA LEU A 77 -5.77 -3.03 -3.69
C LEU A 77 -5.97 -2.71 -5.18
N THR A 78 -5.25 -3.38 -6.08
CA THR A 78 -5.51 -3.28 -7.52
C THR A 78 -6.78 -4.08 -7.88
N GLY A 79 -7.75 -3.42 -8.49
CA GLY A 79 -9.02 -4.02 -8.95
C GLY A 79 -10.20 -3.77 -8.00
N ASN A 80 -11.13 -4.72 -7.94
CA ASN A 80 -12.42 -4.51 -7.25
C ASN A 80 -12.32 -4.60 -5.72
N PHE A 81 -11.25 -5.17 -5.17
CA PHE A 81 -11.14 -5.43 -3.72
C PHE A 81 -11.05 -4.15 -2.89
N LEU A 82 -10.42 -3.09 -3.40
CA LEU A 82 -10.45 -1.80 -2.70
C LEU A 82 -11.89 -1.32 -2.50
N GLN A 83 -12.76 -1.48 -3.50
CA GLN A 83 -14.15 -1.06 -3.42
C GLN A 83 -15.00 -1.98 -2.51
N GLN A 84 -14.56 -3.21 -2.29
CA GLN A 84 -15.20 -4.16 -1.37
C GLN A 84 -14.84 -3.95 0.10
N LEU A 85 -13.76 -3.20 0.39
CA LEU A 85 -13.43 -2.82 1.77
C LEU A 85 -14.53 -1.96 2.37
N SER A 86 -14.87 -2.22 3.63
CA SER A 86 -15.71 -1.34 4.43
C SER A 86 -15.14 0.09 4.44
N PRO A 87 -15.98 1.13 4.47
CA PRO A 87 -15.53 2.52 4.38
C PRO A 87 -14.49 2.90 5.44
N ASN A 88 -14.67 2.42 6.67
CA ASN A 88 -13.74 2.66 7.78
C ASN A 88 -12.37 2.03 7.52
N LEU A 89 -12.35 0.77 7.06
CA LEU A 89 -11.10 0.10 6.76
C LEU A 89 -10.41 0.73 5.54
N LYS A 90 -11.17 1.08 4.50
CA LYS A 90 -10.66 1.78 3.32
C LYS A 90 -9.94 3.07 3.72
N SER A 91 -10.60 3.93 4.50
CA SER A 91 -10.01 5.19 5.00
C SER A 91 -8.77 4.96 5.88
N ASN A 92 -8.80 3.97 6.77
CA ASN A 92 -7.66 3.62 7.61
C ASN A 92 -6.46 3.14 6.78
N VAL A 93 -6.68 2.24 5.82
CA VAL A 93 -5.64 1.70 4.92
C VAL A 93 -5.01 2.81 4.10
N THR A 94 -5.82 3.67 3.47
CA THR A 94 -5.31 4.75 2.63
C THR A 94 -4.55 5.80 3.44
N THR A 95 -5.05 6.16 4.63
CA THR A 95 -4.36 7.08 5.55
C THR A 95 -3.01 6.52 5.99
N LYS A 96 -2.99 5.26 6.46
CA LYS A 96 -1.74 4.59 6.85
C LYS A 96 -0.77 4.49 5.69
N LEU A 97 -1.25 4.26 4.47
CA LEU A 97 -0.40 4.17 3.30
C LEU A 97 0.35 5.49 3.03
N LEU A 98 -0.33 6.63 3.09
CA LEU A 98 0.30 7.95 2.90
C LEU A 98 1.28 8.28 4.04
N LEU A 99 0.92 7.97 5.29
CA LEU A 99 1.81 8.14 6.44
C LEU A 99 3.09 7.32 6.27
N ARG A 100 2.97 6.05 5.88
CA ARG A 100 4.15 5.18 5.68
C ARG A 100 5.01 5.62 4.52
N LEU A 101 4.42 6.12 3.42
CA LEU A 101 5.20 6.70 2.34
C LEU A 101 5.97 7.94 2.78
N ASN A 102 5.38 8.77 3.65
CA ASN A 102 6.04 9.96 4.21
C ASN A 102 7.22 9.62 5.12
N GLU A 103 7.07 8.56 5.93
CA GLU A 103 8.08 8.16 6.93
C GLU A 103 9.20 7.28 6.36
N GLU A 104 8.98 6.58 5.25
CA GLU A 104 9.93 5.56 4.79
C GLU A 104 11.26 6.16 4.29
N GLU A 105 12.35 5.69 4.89
CA GLU A 105 13.71 6.16 4.59
C GLU A 105 14.40 5.34 3.49
N GLN A 106 13.98 4.09 3.31
CA GLN A 106 14.58 3.22 2.31
C GLN A 106 14.01 3.49 0.92
N LYS A 107 14.88 3.91 -0.01
CA LYS A 107 14.51 4.29 -1.38
C LYS A 107 13.72 3.21 -2.10
N ASP A 108 14.19 1.97 -2.05
CA ASP A 108 13.55 0.85 -2.74
C ASP A 108 12.13 0.56 -2.19
N ILE A 109 11.91 0.80 -0.90
CA ILE A 109 10.61 0.60 -0.27
C ILE A 109 9.69 1.77 -0.58
N ARG A 110 10.19 3.03 -0.53
CA ARG A 110 9.43 4.21 -0.99
C ARG A 110 8.94 4.05 -2.42
N MET A 111 9.79 3.57 -3.32
CA MET A 111 9.39 3.33 -4.71
C MET A 111 8.24 2.31 -4.79
N LYS A 112 8.27 1.24 -3.99
CA LYS A 112 7.17 0.27 -3.93
C LYS A 112 5.90 0.90 -3.37
N LEU A 113 5.99 1.71 -2.32
CA LEU A 113 4.86 2.43 -1.74
C LEU A 113 4.25 3.45 -2.71
N CYS A 114 5.07 4.18 -3.46
CA CYS A 114 4.60 5.05 -4.54
C CYS A 114 3.76 4.28 -5.57
N LEU A 115 4.17 3.06 -5.92
CA LEU A 115 3.39 2.20 -6.83
C LEU A 115 2.05 1.75 -6.23
N VAL A 116 1.98 1.54 -4.91
CA VAL A 116 0.71 1.25 -4.21
C VAL A 116 -0.19 2.48 -4.23
N VAL A 117 0.34 3.64 -3.81
CA VAL A 117 -0.41 4.91 -3.79
C VAL A 117 -0.95 5.25 -5.16
N PHE A 118 -0.12 5.13 -6.20
CA PHE A 118 -0.54 5.32 -7.58
C PHE A 118 -1.67 4.35 -7.98
N ALA A 119 -1.52 3.06 -7.68
CA ALA A 119 -2.53 2.06 -8.03
C ALA A 119 -3.88 2.34 -7.36
N VAL A 120 -3.87 2.79 -6.10
CA VAL A 120 -5.07 3.21 -5.36
C VAL A 120 -5.67 4.48 -5.97
N ALA A 121 -4.84 5.50 -6.21
CA ALA A 121 -5.28 6.78 -6.78
C ALA A 121 -5.96 6.60 -8.15
N SER A 122 -5.46 5.66 -8.97
CA SER A 122 -6.01 5.36 -10.30
C SER A 122 -7.45 4.82 -10.28
N VAL A 123 -7.92 4.28 -9.16
CA VAL A 123 -9.24 3.65 -9.04
C VAL A 123 -10.14 4.26 -7.96
N TYR A 124 -9.61 5.20 -7.17
CA TYR A 124 -10.29 5.77 -6.00
C TYR A 124 -10.30 7.30 -5.98
N LEU A 125 -9.75 7.96 -7.00
CA LEU A 125 -9.96 9.38 -7.19
C LEU A 125 -11.24 9.61 -8.01
N PRO A 126 -12.06 10.61 -7.64
CA PRO A 126 -11.80 11.69 -6.65
C PRO A 126 -12.15 11.38 -5.18
N GLU A 127 -12.61 10.18 -4.85
CA GLU A 127 -13.12 9.80 -3.51
C GLU A 127 -12.05 9.68 -2.40
N TRP A 128 -10.78 9.93 -2.72
CA TRP A 128 -9.66 9.92 -1.77
C TRP A 128 -9.25 11.34 -1.32
N PRO A 129 -9.86 11.90 -0.25
CA PRO A 129 -9.68 13.31 0.09
C PRO A 129 -8.27 13.66 0.59
N GLU A 130 -7.55 12.70 1.19
CA GLU A 130 -6.20 12.93 1.74
C GLU A 130 -5.10 12.92 0.68
N PHE A 131 -5.37 12.38 -0.52
CA PHE A 131 -4.37 12.20 -1.57
C PHE A 131 -3.77 13.53 -2.05
N TRP A 132 -4.62 14.48 -2.45
CA TRP A 132 -4.14 15.76 -2.98
C TRP A 132 -3.41 16.58 -1.91
N PRO A 133 -3.94 16.76 -0.68
CA PRO A 133 -3.20 17.42 0.39
C PRO A 133 -1.82 16.79 0.64
N PHE A 134 -1.71 15.46 0.61
CA PHE A 134 -0.42 14.77 0.71
C PHE A 134 0.49 15.12 -0.47
N PHE A 135 0.00 14.97 -1.71
CA PHE A 135 0.78 15.22 -2.92
C PHE A 135 1.32 16.66 -2.97
N CYS A 136 0.50 17.65 -2.64
CA CYS A 136 0.90 19.06 -2.62
C CYS A 136 1.98 19.30 -1.56
N ARG A 137 1.82 18.76 -0.34
CA ARG A 137 2.86 18.86 0.70
C ARG A 137 4.17 18.19 0.29
N SER A 138 4.10 17.02 -0.35
CA SER A 138 5.30 16.34 -0.85
C SER A 138 5.99 17.12 -1.98
N SER A 139 5.20 17.82 -2.80
CA SER A 139 5.71 18.68 -3.89
C SER A 139 6.38 19.96 -3.39
N ASP A 140 5.96 20.45 -2.22
CA ASP A 140 6.47 21.66 -1.56
C ASP A 140 7.55 21.38 -0.49
N SER A 141 7.90 20.10 -0.30
CA SER A 141 8.86 19.69 0.71
C SER A 141 10.30 19.98 0.29
N THR A 142 11.10 20.50 1.22
CA THR A 142 12.56 20.68 1.05
C THR A 142 13.35 19.37 1.11
N GLU A 143 12.74 18.30 1.63
CA GLU A 143 13.34 16.97 1.61
C GLU A 143 13.18 16.29 0.23
N ASN A 144 14.32 16.04 -0.44
CA ASN A 144 14.37 15.42 -1.78
C ASN A 144 13.57 14.12 -1.90
N ARG A 145 13.46 13.32 -0.82
CA ARG A 145 12.71 12.05 -0.82
C ARG A 145 11.20 12.24 -1.03
N HIS A 146 10.63 13.33 -0.51
CA HIS A 146 9.21 13.62 -0.67
C HIS A 146 8.94 14.16 -2.08
N LEU A 147 9.82 15.02 -2.60
CA LEU A 147 9.76 15.51 -3.96
C LEU A 147 9.88 14.36 -4.98
N GLU A 148 10.84 13.45 -4.77
CA GLU A 148 10.99 12.22 -5.57
C GLU A 148 9.71 11.38 -5.55
N SER A 149 9.09 11.22 -4.37
CA SER A 149 7.84 10.45 -4.23
C SER A 149 6.69 11.09 -5.01
N ALA A 150 6.54 12.43 -4.95
CA ALA A 150 5.55 13.16 -5.71
C ALA A 150 5.77 13.01 -7.23
N LEU A 151 7.01 13.14 -7.71
CA LEU A 151 7.36 12.93 -9.13
C LEU A 151 7.06 11.50 -9.60
N LEU A 152 7.42 10.49 -8.80
CA LEU A 152 7.17 9.08 -9.12
C LEU A 152 5.67 8.75 -9.22
N ILE A 153 4.85 9.38 -8.38
CA ILE A 153 3.40 9.26 -8.46
C ILE A 153 2.89 10.01 -9.70
N LEU A 154 3.33 11.25 -9.93
CA LEU A 154 2.87 12.10 -11.03
C LEU A 154 3.07 11.43 -12.39
N VAL A 155 4.26 10.90 -12.68
CA VAL A 155 4.60 10.27 -13.98
C VAL A 155 3.64 9.15 -14.37
N LYS A 156 2.89 8.61 -13.40
CA LYS A 156 1.97 7.49 -13.62
C LYS A 156 0.51 7.91 -13.69
N LEU A 157 0.12 9.06 -13.16
CA LEU A 157 -1.27 9.54 -13.19
C LEU A 157 -1.72 9.81 -14.63
N SER A 158 -3.02 9.64 -14.90
CA SER A 158 -3.57 10.04 -16.19
C SER A 158 -3.68 11.57 -16.28
N PRO A 159 -3.63 12.16 -17.49
CA PRO A 159 -3.85 13.59 -17.67
C PRO A 159 -5.19 14.07 -17.10
N GLU A 160 -6.22 13.24 -17.17
CA GLU A 160 -7.54 13.53 -16.59
C GLU A 160 -7.48 13.66 -15.07
N THR A 161 -6.78 12.75 -14.39
CA THR A 161 -6.57 12.85 -12.94
C THR A 161 -5.73 14.07 -12.58
N MET A 162 -4.71 14.39 -13.38
CA MET A 162 -3.84 15.56 -13.17
C MET A 162 -4.62 16.89 -13.21
N MET A 163 -5.60 16.99 -14.11
CA MET A 163 -6.41 18.20 -14.26
C MET A 163 -7.22 18.55 -13.00
N LEU A 164 -7.50 17.58 -12.12
CA LEU A 164 -8.23 17.81 -10.87
C LEU A 164 -7.49 18.78 -9.93
N ASN A 165 -6.15 18.87 -10.01
CA ASN A 165 -5.34 19.72 -9.13
C ASN A 165 -4.08 20.29 -9.83
N MET A 166 -4.30 21.07 -10.90
CA MET A 166 -3.23 21.71 -11.69
C MET A 166 -2.26 22.58 -10.86
N GLN A 167 -2.72 23.20 -9.77
CA GLN A 167 -1.88 24.05 -8.92
C GLN A 167 -0.73 23.28 -8.26
N CYS A 168 -0.99 22.07 -7.77
CA CYS A 168 0.06 21.26 -7.12
C CYS A 168 1.06 20.69 -8.11
N ILE A 169 0.62 20.45 -9.34
CA ILE A 169 1.50 20.04 -10.43
C ILE A 169 2.44 21.19 -10.82
N GLN A 170 1.93 22.42 -10.90
CA GLN A 170 2.76 23.60 -11.15
C GLN A 170 3.83 23.80 -10.06
N LEU A 171 3.44 23.67 -8.79
CA LEU A 171 4.37 23.73 -7.65
C LEU A 171 5.48 22.67 -7.75
N LEU A 172 5.12 21.43 -8.09
CA LEU A 172 6.10 20.35 -8.24
C LEU A 172 7.15 20.68 -9.31
N PHE A 173 6.71 21.18 -10.46
CA PHE A 173 7.63 21.56 -11.54
C PHE A 173 8.55 22.71 -11.13
N SER A 174 8.03 23.74 -10.46
CA SER A 174 8.84 24.85 -9.94
C SER A 174 9.93 24.38 -8.98
N ASN A 175 9.60 23.48 -8.05
CA ASN A 175 10.55 23.00 -7.04
C ASN A 175 11.54 21.95 -7.58
N SER A 176 11.24 21.29 -8.71
CA SER A 176 12.11 20.27 -9.33
C SER A 176 13.20 20.82 -10.25
N LEU A 177 13.10 22.08 -10.67
CA LEU A 177 14.01 22.74 -11.63
C LEU A 177 15.00 23.72 -10.97
N CYS A 178 14.95 23.86 -9.65
CA CYS A 178 15.89 24.62 -8.84
C CYS A 178 16.90 23.71 -8.15
#